data_AF-A0A954V125-F1
#
_entry.id   AF-A0A954V125-F1
#
_cell.length_a   1.000
_cell.length_b   1.000
_cell.length_c   1.000
_cell.angle_alpha   90.00
_cell.angle_beta   90.00
_cell.angle_gamma   90.00
#
_symmetry.space_group_name_H-M   'P 1'
#
loop_
_entity.id
_entity.type
_entity.pdbx_description
1 polymer ?
#
loop_
_entity_poly.entity_id
_entity_poly.type
_entity_poly.pdbx_seq_one_letter_code
_entity_poly.pdbx_strand_id
1 'polypeptide(L)'
;LHMDIGRARAIDLPIEETQRRWDATTPQWPIMHAVFSGMSRDQLMARHQANHIQVAYANSAAEAALVVQAKALAADSLGIRVSLCGTTA
;
A
#
# COMPACT_ATOMS: atom_id res chain seq x y z
N LEU A 1 -20.46 -2.28 -0.08
CA LEU A 1 -19.09 -2.73 0.27
C LEU A 1 -18.10 -1.83 -0.46
N HIS A 2 -16.98 -1.45 0.17
CA HIS A 2 -15.96 -0.57 -0.40
C HIS A 2 -14.58 -1.26 -0.43
N MET A 3 -13.74 -0.91 -1.40
CA MET A 3 -12.35 -1.36 -1.48
C MET A 3 -11.43 -0.20 -1.81
N ASP A 4 -10.42 0.02 -0.97
CA ASP A 4 -9.28 0.88 -1.25
C ASP A 4 -8.16 0.02 -1.87
N ILE A 5 -7.62 0.41 -3.01
CA ILE A 5 -6.50 -0.30 -3.67
C ILE A 5 -5.56 0.69 -4.35
N GLY A 6 -4.26 0.45 -4.26
CA GLY A 6 -3.24 1.31 -4.85
C GLY A 6 -1.89 0.64 -4.94
N ARG A 7 -0.92 1.38 -5.49
CA ARG A 7 0.46 0.92 -5.68
C ARG A 7 1.40 1.62 -4.70
N ALA A 8 2.31 0.85 -4.11
CA ALA A 8 3.40 1.35 -3.30
C ALA A 8 4.73 0.72 -3.72
N ARG A 9 5.84 1.33 -3.30
CA ARG A 9 7.17 0.73 -3.34
C ARG A 9 7.61 0.41 -1.92
N ALA A 10 8.00 -0.83 -1.67
CA ALA A 10 8.82 -1.14 -0.50
C ALA A 10 10.21 -0.57 -0.74
N ILE A 11 10.77 0.13 0.25
CA ILE A 11 12.09 0.73 0.16
C ILE A 11 12.96 0.27 1.32
N ASP A 12 14.25 0.17 1.06
CA ASP A 12 15.25 0.05 2.11
C ASP A 12 15.57 1.44 2.67
N LEU A 13 15.67 1.52 3.99
CA LEU A 13 16.25 2.67 4.68
C LEU A 13 17.63 2.26 5.22
N PRO A 14 18.51 3.23 5.54
CA PRO A 14 19.71 2.94 6.31
C PRO A 14 19.38 2.09 7.54
N ILE A 15 20.26 1.15 7.86
CA ILE A 15 20.00 0.17 8.92
C ILE A 15 19.76 0.87 10.26
N GLU A 16 20.46 1.98 10.52
CA GLU A 16 20.34 2.79 11.72
C GLU A 16 18.93 3.40 11.84
N GLU A 17 18.36 3.88 10.72
CA GLU A 17 17.02 4.45 10.71
C GLU A 17 15.94 3.36 10.82
N THR A 18 16.14 2.21 10.17
CA THR A 18 15.25 1.06 10.34
C THR A 18 15.24 0.61 11.79
N GLN A 19 16.41 0.42 12.41
CA GLN A 19 16.53 -0.02 13.80
C GLN A 19 15.90 1.00 14.77
N ARG A 20 16.17 2.30 14.59
CA ARG A 20 15.55 3.36 15.39
C ARG A 20 14.02 3.27 15.39
N ARG A 21 13.40 3.10 14.21
CA ARG A 21 11.95 2.97 14.08
C ARG A 21 11.42 1.66 14.66
N TRP A 22 12.18 0.59 14.51
CA TRP A 22 11.80 -0.72 14.99
C TRP A 22 11.79 -0.76 16.53
N ASP A 23 12.83 -0.24 17.16
CA ASP A 23 12.97 -0.08 18.62
C ASP A 23 11.88 0.83 19.21
N ALA A 24 11.46 1.85 18.46
CA ALA A 24 10.40 2.78 18.88
C ALA A 24 8.97 2.23 18.68
N THR A 25 8.80 1.02 18.13
CA THR A 25 7.49 0.42 17.86
C THR A 25 7.37 -0.97 18.51
N THR A 26 7.50 -2.04 17.73
CA THR A 26 7.39 -3.43 18.20
C THR A 26 8.52 -4.26 17.58
N PRO A 27 9.71 -4.31 18.21
CA PRO A 27 10.90 -5.02 17.70
C PRO A 27 10.67 -6.49 17.34
N GLN A 28 9.67 -7.11 17.95
CA GLN A 28 9.33 -8.52 17.73
C GLN A 28 8.58 -8.74 16.40
N TRP A 29 8.06 -7.68 15.77
CA TRP A 29 7.23 -7.77 14.56
C TRP A 29 7.99 -7.31 13.33
N PRO A 30 7.76 -7.88 12.13
CA PRO A 30 8.42 -7.40 10.92
C PRO A 30 8.03 -5.95 10.59
N ILE A 31 8.98 -5.17 10.07
CA ILE A 31 8.77 -3.78 9.64
C ILE A 31 8.91 -3.64 8.12
N MET A 32 7.99 -2.91 7.50
CA MET A 32 8.03 -2.53 6.08
C MET A 32 8.00 -1.01 5.96
N HIS A 33 8.89 -0.45 5.13
CA HIS A 33 8.83 0.96 4.75
C HIS A 33 8.23 1.09 3.35
N ALA A 34 7.03 1.66 3.26
CA ALA A 34 6.30 1.81 2.00
C ALA A 34 6.18 3.27 1.58
N VAL A 35 6.41 3.54 0.30
CA VAL A 35 6.15 4.84 -0.34
C VAL A 35 5.04 4.69 -1.37
N PHE A 36 3.93 5.38 -1.15
CA PHE A 36 2.78 5.37 -2.04
C PHE A 36 3.00 6.27 -3.26
N SER A 37 2.47 5.86 -4.41
CA SER A 37 2.57 6.64 -5.64
C SER A 37 1.42 7.63 -5.71
N GLY A 38 1.70 8.94 -5.78
CA GLY A 38 0.66 9.96 -5.94
C GLY A 38 -0.23 10.22 -4.72
N MET A 39 0.17 9.76 -3.53
CA MET A 39 -0.52 10.00 -2.27
C MET A 39 0.49 10.10 -1.12
N SER A 40 0.27 11.02 -0.20
CA SER A 40 1.07 11.11 1.04
C SER A 40 0.63 10.08 2.08
N ARG A 41 1.54 9.75 3.01
CA ARG A 41 1.23 8.92 4.19
C ARG A 41 -0.02 9.43 4.91
N ASP A 42 -0.10 10.74 5.17
CA ASP A 42 -1.16 11.31 5.99
C ASP A 42 -2.52 11.27 5.29
N GLN A 43 -2.55 11.45 3.96
CA GLN A 43 -3.77 11.25 3.17
C GLN A 43 -4.27 9.81 3.22
N LEU A 44 -3.37 8.83 3.15
CA LEU A 44 -3.76 7.42 3.27
C LEU A 44 -4.28 7.11 4.68
N MET A 45 -3.51 7.48 5.70
CA MET A 45 -3.85 7.19 7.10
C MET A 45 -5.14 7.88 7.55
N ALA A 46 -5.45 9.07 7.04
CA ALA A 46 -6.70 9.77 7.36
C ALA A 46 -7.94 9.15 6.69
N ARG A 47 -7.76 8.47 5.54
CA ARG A 47 -8.87 7.89 4.76
C ARG A 47 -9.12 6.42 5.08
N HIS A 48 -8.07 5.65 5.31
CA HIS A 48 -8.16 4.19 5.46
C HIS A 48 -8.90 3.81 6.75
N GLN A 49 -10.07 3.18 6.62
CA GLN A 49 -10.95 2.85 7.76
C GLN A 49 -10.68 1.47 8.38
N ALA A 50 -9.45 0.96 8.26
CA ALA A 50 -9.03 -0.30 8.87
C ALA A 50 -7.61 -0.20 9.45
N ASN A 51 -7.31 -1.03 10.44
CA ASN A 51 -5.96 -1.16 11.00
C ASN A 51 -5.09 -2.16 10.23
N HIS A 52 -5.68 -2.94 9.32
CA HIS A 52 -5.00 -3.91 8.47
C HIS A 52 -5.01 -3.50 7.00
N ILE A 53 -3.98 -3.92 6.28
CA ILE A 53 -3.86 -3.86 4.83
C ILE A 53 -3.42 -5.22 4.30
N GLN A 54 -3.61 -5.45 3.01
CA GLN A 54 -3.05 -6.61 2.29
C GLN A 54 -1.98 -6.13 1.33
N VAL A 55 -0.84 -6.81 1.30
CA VAL A 55 0.29 -6.49 0.42
C VAL A 55 0.50 -7.65 -0.55
N ALA A 56 0.63 -7.34 -1.84
CA ALA A 56 0.99 -8.28 -2.88
C ALA A 56 2.15 -7.71 -3.69
N TYR A 57 3.20 -8.51 -3.88
CA TYR A 57 4.38 -8.11 -4.65
C TYR A 57 4.16 -8.31 -6.15
N ALA A 58 4.76 -7.46 -6.96
CA ALA A 58 4.81 -7.56 -8.42
C ALA A 58 6.24 -7.36 -8.89
N ASN A 59 6.59 -7.88 -10.08
CA ASN A 59 7.98 -7.88 -10.55
C ASN A 59 8.41 -6.53 -11.14
N SER A 60 7.46 -5.65 -11.45
CA SER A 60 7.73 -4.32 -11.99
C SER A 60 6.63 -3.32 -11.64
N ALA A 61 6.91 -2.03 -11.77
CA ALA A 61 5.91 -0.98 -11.61
C ALA A 61 4.75 -1.12 -12.62
N ALA A 62 5.06 -1.53 -13.85
CA ALA A 62 4.08 -1.77 -14.91
C ALA A 62 3.17 -2.97 -14.57
N GLU A 63 3.73 -4.07 -14.09
CA GLU A 63 2.93 -5.22 -13.62
C GLU A 63 2.08 -4.86 -12.40
N ALA A 64 2.61 -4.10 -11.44
CA ALA A 64 1.85 -3.63 -10.30
C ALA A 64 0.66 -2.76 -10.73
N ALA A 65 0.86 -1.85 -11.69
CA ALA A 65 -0.19 -1.02 -12.26
C ALA A 65 -1.28 -1.87 -12.95
N LEU A 66 -0.86 -2.87 -13.74
CA LEU A 66 -1.77 -3.79 -14.41
C LEU A 66 -2.62 -4.59 -13.41
N VAL A 67 -1.99 -5.17 -12.38
CA VAL A 67 -2.69 -5.99 -11.37
C VAL A 67 -3.64 -5.15 -10.52
N VAL A 68 -3.26 -3.92 -10.14
CA VAL A 68 -4.16 -2.99 -9.43
C VAL A 68 -5.41 -2.72 -10.26
N GLN A 69 -5.25 -2.42 -11.55
CA GLN A 69 -6.38 -2.18 -12.45
C GLN A 69 -7.24 -3.44 -12.62
N ALA A 70 -6.64 -4.60 -12.86
CA ALA A 70 -7.37 -5.85 -13.02
C ALA A 70 -8.18 -6.21 -11.76
N LYS A 71 -7.58 -6.07 -10.57
CA LYS A 71 -8.27 -6.36 -9.30
C LYS A 71 -9.36 -5.33 -8.99
N ALA A 72 -9.13 -4.06 -9.31
CA ALA A 72 -10.15 -3.02 -9.20
C ALA A 72 -11.37 -3.32 -10.08
N LEU A 73 -11.15 -3.66 -11.36
CA LEU A 73 -12.22 -4.03 -12.28
C LEU A 73 -12.97 -5.28 -11.84
N ALA A 74 -12.26 -6.29 -11.34
CA ALA A 74 -12.88 -7.50 -10.81
C ALA A 74 -13.71 -7.22 -9.55
N ALA A 75 -13.27 -6.33 -8.66
CA ALA A 75 -14.06 -5.95 -7.48
C ALA A 75 -15.31 -5.13 -7.88
N ASP A 76 -15.15 -4.19 -8.82
CA ASP A 76 -16.25 -3.38 -9.33
C ASP A 76 -17.33 -4.23 -10.02
N SER A 77 -16.94 -5.23 -10.83
CA SER A 77 -17.89 -6.16 -11.46
C SER A 77 -18.66 -7.03 -10.48
N LEU A 78 -18.13 -7.22 -9.26
CA LEU A 78 -18.81 -7.89 -8.14
C LEU A 78 -19.66 -6.91 -7.29
N GLY A 79 -19.80 -5.65 -7.71
CA GLY A 79 -20.58 -4.62 -7.03
C GLY A 79 -19.86 -3.96 -5.84
N ILE A 80 -18.54 -4.08 -5.75
CA ILE A 80 -17.73 -3.42 -4.71
C ILE A 80 -17.29 -2.05 -5.21
N ARG A 81 -17.61 -1.00 -4.47
CA ARG A 81 -17.19 0.36 -4.83
C ARG A 81 -15.69 0.54 -4.59
N VAL A 82 -14.92 0.67 -5.66
CA VAL A 82 -13.47 0.84 -5.60
C VAL A 82 -13.07 2.31 -5.47
N SER A 83 -12.13 2.59 -4.58
CA SER A 83 -11.38 3.84 -4.53
C SER A 83 -9.92 3.55 -4.88
N LEU A 84 -9.40 4.21 -5.93
CA LEU A 84 -7.98 4.12 -6.24
C LEU A 84 -7.19 5.06 -5.32
N CYS A 85 -6.23 4.49 -4.58
CA CYS A 85 -5.36 5.23 -3.68
C CYS A 85 -4.10 5.67 -4.44
N GLY A 86 -4.03 6.96 -4.76
CA GLY A 86 -2.89 7.57 -5.44
C GLY A 86 -2.95 7.40 -6.97
N THR A 87 -1.80 7.26 -7.62
CA THR A 87 -1.70 7.12 -9.08
C THR A 87 -1.37 5.68 -9.49
N THR A 88 -1.98 5.23 -10.58
CA THR A 88 -1.67 3.94 -11.20
C THR A 88 -0.53 4.02 -12.21
N ALA A 89 -0.16 5.22 -12.66
CA ALA A 89 1.03 5.48 -13.49
C ALA A 89 2.34 5.21 -12.73
#